data_AF-A0A0V1KAM3-F1
#
_entry.id   AF-A0A0V1KAM3-F1
#
_cell.length_a   1.000
_cell.length_b   1.000
_cell.length_c   1.000
_cell.angle_alpha   90.00
_cell.angle_beta   90.00
_cell.angle_gamma   90.00
#
_symmetry.space_group_name_H-M   'P 1'
#
loop_
_entity.id
_entity.type
_entity.pdbx_description
1 polymer ?
#
loop_
_entity_poly.entity_id
_entity_poly.type
_entity_poly.pdbx_seq_one_letter_code
_entity_poly.pdbx_strand_id
1 'polypeptide(L)'
;LFIFFIMAGISELRLVKNRYGGLSLVYEGRAYKLKHTGKQKKYWGCSKDKQGCKGAMWTNLEVTTVISQKDHMENCPVDQHLAYKMEKKAILKKRSAEETTPISTIYDQEASAASADSATSGQFPIFKRVKSAMYLNRAKFVVKTPEPI
;
A
#
# COMPACT_ATOMS: atom_id res chain seq x y z
N LEU A 1 -13.34 -22.81 -12.96
CA LEU A 1 -14.31 -21.68 -12.98
C LEU A 1 -13.96 -20.74 -11.82
N PHE A 2 -13.23 -19.66 -12.10
CA PHE A 2 -12.94 -18.64 -11.09
C PHE A 2 -14.15 -17.70 -11.00
N ILE A 3 -14.91 -17.83 -9.92
CA ILE A 3 -16.04 -16.97 -9.61
C ILE A 3 -15.47 -15.58 -9.31
N PHE A 4 -15.71 -14.62 -10.20
CA PHE A 4 -15.49 -13.20 -9.91
C PHE A 4 -16.46 -12.80 -8.80
N PHE A 5 -16.00 -12.85 -7.55
CA PHE A 5 -16.64 -12.06 -6.50
C PHE A 5 -16.37 -10.58 -6.82
N ILE A 6 -17.27 -9.98 -7.59
CA ILE A 6 -17.43 -8.53 -7.62
C ILE A 6 -17.89 -8.15 -6.21
N MET A 7 -16.93 -7.79 -5.36
CA MET A 7 -17.23 -7.15 -4.09
C MET A 7 -17.93 -5.82 -4.41
N ALA A 8 -19.24 -5.81 -4.28
CA ALA A 8 -20.03 -4.61 -4.25
C ALA A 8 -19.57 -3.72 -3.07
N GLY A 9 -19.42 -2.42 -3.33
CA GLY A 9 -19.74 -1.43 -2.31
C GLY A 9 -18.73 -0.36 -1.96
N ILE A 10 -17.48 -0.36 -2.46
CA ILE A 10 -16.58 0.79 -2.29
C ILE A 10 -15.72 0.94 -3.55
N SER A 11 -16.08 1.87 -4.42
CA SER A 11 -15.17 2.32 -5.47
C SER A 11 -13.99 3.02 -4.78
N GLU A 12 -12.90 2.27 -4.59
CA GLU A 12 -11.83 2.68 -3.67
C GLU A 12 -10.94 3.75 -4.32
N LEU A 13 -11.30 5.02 -4.09
CA LEU A 13 -10.47 6.17 -4.43
C LEU A 13 -9.20 6.13 -3.59
N ARG A 14 -8.05 5.92 -4.24
CA ARG A 14 -6.75 5.91 -3.57
C ARG A 14 -5.91 7.09 -3.99
N LEU A 15 -5.60 7.96 -3.03
CA LEU A 15 -4.69 9.08 -3.22
C LEU A 15 -3.24 8.62 -3.07
N VAL A 16 -2.41 8.92 -4.06
CA VAL A 16 -0.98 8.58 -4.07
C VAL A 16 -0.18 9.85 -4.29
N LYS A 17 0.65 10.21 -3.31
CA LYS A 17 1.66 11.27 -3.47
C LYS A 17 2.89 10.68 -4.17
N ASN A 18 3.39 11.35 -5.20
CA ASN A 18 4.63 10.98 -5.86
C ASN A 18 5.84 11.58 -5.12
N ARG A 19 7.06 11.13 -5.46
CA ARG A 19 8.31 11.62 -4.83
C ARG A 19 8.62 13.10 -5.13
N TYR A 20 8.04 13.63 -6.19
CA TYR A 20 8.19 15.01 -6.66
C TYR A 20 7.05 15.92 -6.17
N GLY A 21 6.28 15.50 -5.14
CA GLY A 21 5.18 16.27 -4.55
C GLY A 21 3.87 16.30 -5.33
N GLY A 22 3.83 15.75 -6.55
CA GLY A 22 2.62 15.66 -7.36
C GLY A 22 1.61 14.64 -6.80
N LEU A 23 0.33 14.96 -6.97
CA LEU A 23 -0.77 14.15 -6.48
C LEU A 23 -1.40 13.33 -7.61
N SER A 24 -1.49 12.02 -7.39
CA SER A 24 -2.18 11.09 -8.29
C SER A 24 -3.36 10.45 -7.57
N LEU A 25 -4.42 10.20 -8.32
CA LEU A 25 -5.61 9.52 -7.86
C LEU A 25 -5.74 8.23 -8.64
N VAL A 26 -5.93 7.12 -7.93
CA VAL A 26 -6.22 5.83 -8.54
C VAL A 26 -7.67 5.48 -8.28
N TYR A 27 -8.40 5.19 -9.34
CA TYR A 27 -9.80 4.82 -9.33
C TYR A 27 -10.00 3.70 -10.35
N GLU A 28 -10.63 2.60 -9.95
CA GLU A 28 -10.90 1.44 -10.82
C GLU A 28 -9.66 0.92 -11.59
N GLY A 29 -8.48 0.94 -10.94
CA GLY A 29 -7.22 0.50 -11.55
C GLY A 29 -6.65 1.47 -12.61
N ARG A 30 -7.24 2.65 -12.77
CA ARG A 30 -6.75 3.73 -13.64
C ARG A 30 -6.11 4.82 -12.81
N ALA A 31 -4.97 5.34 -13.27
CA ALA A 31 -4.27 6.44 -12.63
C ALA A 31 -4.62 7.79 -13.30
N TYR A 32 -4.97 8.76 -12.48
CA TYR A 32 -5.26 10.14 -12.86
C TYR A 32 -4.29 11.08 -12.14
N LYS A 33 -3.89 12.16 -12.81
CA LYS A 33 -3.03 13.21 -12.27
C LYS A 33 -3.90 14.41 -11.89
N LEU A 34 -3.64 15.00 -10.73
CA LEU A 34 -4.27 16.26 -10.37
C LEU A 34 -3.85 17.35 -11.37
N LYS A 35 -4.82 18.05 -11.95
CA LYS A 35 -4.57 19.15 -12.90
C LYS A 35 -4.97 20.49 -12.31
N HIS A 36 -6.10 20.53 -11.61
CA HIS A 36 -6.59 21.76 -10.99
C HIS A 36 -7.31 21.45 -9.67
N THR A 37 -7.15 22.35 -8.70
CA THR A 37 -7.90 22.33 -7.45
C THR A 37 -8.75 23.59 -7.40
N GLY A 38 -10.07 23.41 -7.51
CA GLY A 38 -11.03 24.49 -7.30
C GLY A 38 -11.44 24.59 -5.83
N LYS A 39 -12.30 25.57 -5.51
CA LYS A 39 -12.76 25.82 -4.13
C LYS A 39 -13.48 24.62 -3.49
N GLN A 40 -14.24 23.87 -4.28
CA GLN A 40 -15.12 22.79 -3.80
C GLN A 40 -14.84 21.43 -4.44
N LYS A 41 -14.08 21.40 -5.53
CA LYS A 41 -13.84 20.20 -6.34
C LYS A 41 -12.43 20.15 -6.88
N LYS A 42 -11.92 18.93 -7.09
CA LYS A 42 -10.65 18.67 -7.75
C LYS A 42 -10.88 18.09 -9.13
N TYR A 43 -10.06 18.52 -10.08
CA TYR A 43 -10.06 18.05 -11.45
C TYR A 43 -8.84 17.16 -11.71
N TRP A 44 -9.11 15.98 -12.22
CA TRP A 44 -8.15 14.92 -12.46
C TRP A 44 -8.15 14.57 -13.94
N GLY A 45 -6.97 14.59 -14.57
CA GLY A 45 -6.78 14.13 -15.94
C GLY A 45 -6.13 12.77 -15.98
N CYS A 46 -6.50 11.94 -16.95
CA CYS A 46 -5.89 10.63 -17.18
C CYS A 46 -4.35 10.73 -17.23
N SER A 47 -3.66 9.81 -16.56
CA SER A 47 -2.19 9.80 -16.56
C SER A 47 -1.59 9.52 -17.93
N LYS A 48 -2.36 8.85 -18.80
CA LYS A 48 -2.08 8.53 -20.20
C LYS A 48 -2.54 9.63 -21.17
N ASP A 49 -2.74 10.87 -20.69
CA ASP A 49 -3.11 12.03 -21.51
C ASP A 49 -2.22 12.20 -22.76
N LYS A 50 -0.92 11.98 -22.61
CA LYS A 50 0.05 12.00 -23.72
C LYS A 50 -0.11 10.86 -24.73
N GLN A 51 -0.79 9.77 -24.37
CA GLN A 51 -1.08 8.62 -25.25
C GLN A 51 -2.46 8.77 -25.93
N GLY A 52 -3.06 9.97 -25.87
CA GLY A 52 -4.37 10.26 -26.47
C GLY A 52 -5.56 10.03 -25.53
N CYS A 53 -5.33 9.59 -24.28
CA CYS A 53 -6.40 9.39 -23.31
C CYS A 53 -6.98 10.74 -22.84
N LYS A 54 -8.20 11.04 -23.28
CA LYS A 54 -9.00 12.20 -22.80
C LYS A 54 -9.81 11.92 -21.53
N GLY A 55 -9.53 10.82 -20.83
CA GLY A 55 -10.22 10.46 -19.59
C GLY A 55 -10.05 11.55 -18.53
N ALA A 56 -11.12 11.91 -17.86
CA ALA A 56 -11.10 12.94 -16.83
C ALA A 56 -12.12 12.66 -15.74
N MET A 57 -11.83 13.14 -14.54
CA MET A 57 -12.68 12.94 -13.38
C MET A 57 -12.70 14.17 -12.48
N TRP A 58 -13.85 14.43 -11.87
CA TRP A 58 -14.02 15.39 -10.81
C TRP A 58 -14.35 14.68 -9.50
N THR A 59 -13.68 15.10 -8.44
CA THR A 59 -13.99 14.64 -7.08
C THR A 59 -14.27 15.83 -6.18
N ASN A 60 -14.87 15.58 -5.02
CA ASN A 60 -14.89 16.55 -3.93
C ASN A 60 -13.46 16.88 -3.45
N LEU A 61 -13.32 17.92 -2.64
CA LEU A 61 -12.02 18.42 -2.16
C LEU A 61 -11.22 17.35 -1.40
N GLU A 62 -11.91 16.55 -0.60
CA GLU A 62 -11.37 15.46 0.22
C GLU A 62 -11.13 14.17 -0.58
N VAL A 63 -11.59 14.10 -1.83
CA VAL A 63 -11.42 12.92 -2.70
C VAL A 63 -12.06 11.66 -2.12
N THR A 64 -13.20 11.83 -1.45
CA THR A 64 -13.99 10.73 -0.88
C THR A 64 -15.07 10.25 -1.83
N THR A 65 -15.54 11.10 -2.75
CA THR A 65 -16.58 10.77 -3.74
C THR A 65 -16.21 11.27 -5.14
N VAL A 66 -16.56 10.47 -6.14
CA VAL A 66 -16.51 10.87 -7.54
C VAL A 66 -17.78 11.67 -7.85
N ILE A 67 -17.61 12.93 -8.26
CA ILE A 67 -18.72 13.83 -8.63
C ILE A 67 -19.13 13.58 -10.08
N SER A 68 -18.16 13.45 -10.97
CA SER A 68 -18.41 13.11 -12.37
C SER A 68 -17.16 12.52 -13.03
N GLN A 69 -17.39 11.66 -14.01
CA GLN A 69 -16.35 11.01 -14.79
C GLN A 69 -16.67 11.19 -16.28
N LYS A 70 -15.68 11.64 -17.04
CA LYS A 70 -15.70 11.71 -18.50
C LYS A 70 -14.69 10.70 -19.01
N ASP A 71 -15.12 9.45 -19.11
CA ASP A 71 -14.31 8.39 -19.69
C ASP A 71 -14.89 8.04 -21.07
N HIS A 72 -14.06 8.12 -22.10
CA HIS A 72 -14.23 7.25 -23.25
C HIS A 72 -13.53 5.95 -22.83
N MET A 73 -14.32 4.96 -22.40
CA MET A 73 -13.80 3.76 -21.72
C MET A 73 -12.80 2.96 -22.58
N GLU A 74 -12.85 3.14 -23.91
CA GLU A 74 -12.09 2.38 -24.90
C GLU A 74 -10.59 2.72 -24.94
N ASN A 75 -10.15 3.99 -24.86
CA ASN A 75 -8.71 4.30 -25.04
C ASN A 75 -7.90 4.41 -23.73
N CYS A 76 -8.49 4.13 -22.56
CA CYS A 76 -7.74 4.09 -21.30
C CYS A 76 -7.78 2.69 -20.67
N PRO A 77 -7.03 1.71 -21.22
CA PRO A 77 -6.97 0.40 -20.60
C PRO A 77 -6.40 0.52 -19.18
N VAL A 78 -6.95 -0.30 -18.29
CA VAL A 78 -6.48 -0.46 -16.91
C VAL A 78 -4.99 -0.75 -16.92
N ASP A 79 -4.24 -0.10 -16.03
CA ASP A 79 -2.82 -0.40 -15.87
C ASP A 79 -2.69 -1.71 -15.09
N GLN A 80 -2.44 -2.80 -15.81
CA GLN A 80 -2.39 -4.15 -15.24
C GLN A 80 -1.30 -4.28 -14.15
N HIS A 81 -0.17 -3.61 -14.31
CA HIS A 81 0.91 -3.64 -13.32
C HIS A 81 0.53 -2.85 -12.05
N LEU A 82 -0.13 -1.71 -12.21
CA LEU A 82 -0.66 -0.94 -11.08
C LEU A 82 -1.77 -1.72 -10.34
N ALA A 83 -2.69 -2.31 -11.08
CA ALA A 83 -3.77 -3.13 -10.52
C ALA A 83 -3.21 -4.28 -9.68
N TYR A 84 -2.27 -5.05 -10.24
CA TYR A 84 -1.58 -6.13 -9.54
C TYR A 84 -0.92 -5.64 -8.24
N LYS A 85 -0.17 -4.52 -8.29
CA LYS A 85 0.50 -3.95 -7.12
C LYS A 85 -0.49 -3.54 -6.02
N MET A 86 -1.64 -2.97 -6.39
CA MET A 86 -2.67 -2.55 -5.45
C MET A 86 -3.39 -3.72 -4.80
N GLU A 87 -3.67 -4.76 -5.57
CA GLU A 87 -4.25 -6.01 -5.08
C GLU A 87 -3.33 -6.65 -4.03
N LYS A 88 -2.03 -6.80 -4.35
CA LYS A 88 -1.04 -7.32 -3.39
C LYS A 88 -0.94 -6.47 -2.13
N LYS A 89 -0.97 -5.14 -2.25
CA LYS A 89 -0.96 -4.24 -1.08
C LYS A 89 -2.22 -4.37 -0.23
N ALA A 90 -3.39 -4.54 -0.84
CA ALA A 90 -4.65 -4.73 -0.13
C ALA A 90 -4.67 -6.07 0.62
N ILE A 91 -4.21 -7.15 -0.01
CA ILE A 91 -4.07 -8.47 0.62
C ILE A 91 -3.14 -8.39 1.83
N LEU A 92 -1.99 -7.73 1.70
CA LEU A 92 -1.04 -7.57 2.80
C LEU A 92 -1.66 -6.80 3.98
N LYS A 93 -2.40 -5.72 3.70
CA LYS A 93 -3.08 -4.92 4.74
C LYS A 93 -4.14 -5.73 5.49
N LYS A 94 -4.90 -6.57 4.78
CA LYS A 94 -5.89 -7.46 5.39
C LYS A 94 -5.22 -8.46 6.34
N ARG A 95 -4.16 -9.13 5.89
CA ARG A 95 -3.38 -10.06 6.73
C ARG A 95 -2.83 -9.39 7.99
N SER A 96 -2.27 -8.18 7.87
CA SER A 96 -1.75 -7.44 9.02
C SER A 96 -2.84 -6.94 10.00
N ALA A 97 -4.08 -6.81 9.54
CA ALA A 97 -5.20 -6.44 10.41
C ALA A 97 -5.79 -7.67 11.12
N GLU A 98 -5.69 -8.85 10.50
CA GLU A 98 -6.14 -10.13 11.04
C GLU A 98 -5.14 -10.70 12.07
N GLU A 99 -3.84 -10.49 11.84
CA GLU A 99 -2.76 -10.74 12.80
C GLU A 99 -2.70 -9.59 13.85
N THR A 100 -3.70 -9.51 14.74
CA THR A 100 -3.72 -8.49 15.83
C THR A 100 -2.89 -8.91 17.04
N THR A 101 -2.37 -10.14 17.09
CA THR A 101 -1.47 -10.52 18.18
C THR A 101 -0.10 -9.85 17.96
N PRO A 102 0.27 -8.83 18.77
CA PRO A 102 1.58 -8.24 18.64
C PRO A 102 2.65 -9.31 18.83
N ILE A 103 3.79 -9.13 18.16
CA ILE A 103 4.94 -10.05 18.27
C ILE A 103 5.31 -10.31 19.75
N SER A 104 5.09 -9.33 20.63
CA SER A 104 5.28 -9.48 22.08
C SER A 104 4.39 -10.57 22.69
N THR A 105 3.09 -10.60 22.39
CA THR A 105 2.19 -11.62 22.95
C THR A 105 2.45 -13.00 22.36
N ILE A 106 2.86 -13.08 21.09
CA ILE A 106 3.31 -14.35 20.50
C ILE A 106 4.55 -14.87 21.26
N TYR A 107 5.53 -14.01 21.52
CA TYR A 107 6.74 -14.37 22.27
C TYR A 107 6.43 -14.80 23.70
N ASP A 108 5.59 -14.06 24.42
CA ASP A 108 5.23 -14.38 25.80
C ASP A 108 4.44 -15.70 25.89
N GLN A 109 3.58 -15.97 24.90
CA GLN A 109 2.84 -17.22 24.77
C GLN A 109 3.75 -18.41 24.46
N GLU A 110 4.69 -18.24 23.50
CA GLU A 110 5.69 -19.27 23.17
C GLU A 110 6.65 -19.55 24.33
N ALA A 111 7.12 -18.51 25.02
CA ALA A 111 7.98 -18.63 26.19
C ALA A 111 7.28 -19.35 27.35
N SER A 112 6.00 -19.04 27.57
CA SER A 112 5.19 -19.72 28.58
C SER A 112 4.96 -21.20 28.22
N ALA A 113 4.66 -21.51 26.96
CA ALA A 113 4.51 -22.89 26.49
C ALA A 113 5.81 -23.70 26.58
N ALA A 114 6.94 -23.11 26.17
CA ALA A 114 8.26 -23.73 26.25
C ALA A 114 8.74 -23.93 27.71
N SER A 115 8.28 -23.10 28.65
CA SER A 115 8.58 -23.27 30.09
C SER A 115 7.84 -24.44 30.74
N ALA A 116 6.70 -24.85 30.17
CA ALA A 116 5.92 -26.00 30.65
C ALA A 116 6.54 -27.35 30.23
N ASP A 117 7.30 -27.38 29.13
CA ASP A 117 8.00 -28.56 28.65
C ASP A 117 9.44 -28.62 29.19
N SER A 118 9.61 -29.31 30.32
CA SER A 118 10.93 -29.51 30.97
C SER A 118 11.97 -30.24 30.11
N ALA A 119 11.58 -30.74 28.93
CA ALA A 119 12.40 -31.57 28.04
C ALA A 119 13.11 -30.80 26.90
N THR A 120 12.99 -29.47 26.79
CA THR A 120 13.58 -28.73 25.63
C THR A 120 14.41 -27.50 26.04
N SER A 121 15.08 -27.58 27.20
CA SER A 121 16.04 -26.56 27.65
C SER A 121 17.26 -26.39 26.70
N GLY A 122 17.47 -27.31 25.74
CA GLY A 122 18.63 -27.32 24.83
C GLY A 122 18.39 -26.90 23.37
N GLN A 123 17.17 -26.58 22.93
CA GLN A 123 16.84 -26.46 21.50
C GLN A 123 16.63 -25.02 21.00
N PHE A 124 17.21 -23.99 21.63
CA PHE A 124 17.13 -22.62 21.09
C PHE A 124 18.47 -22.17 20.49
N PRO A 125 18.51 -21.73 19.21
CA PRO A 125 19.70 -21.09 18.67
C PRO A 125 19.97 -19.80 19.45
N ILE A 126 21.12 -19.76 20.11
CA ILE A 126 21.65 -18.70 20.97
C ILE A 126 21.12 -17.33 20.53
N PHE A 127 20.22 -16.75 21.33
CA PHE A 127 19.60 -15.42 21.17
C PHE A 127 20.58 -14.33 20.71
N LYS A 128 21.86 -14.46 21.08
CA LYS A 128 22.96 -13.58 20.63
C LYS A 128 23.14 -13.53 19.11
N ARG A 129 22.97 -14.64 18.37
CA ARG A 129 23.11 -14.68 16.89
C ARG A 129 21.97 -13.96 16.17
N VAL A 130 20.74 -14.16 16.63
CA VAL A 130 19.57 -13.48 16.07
C VAL A 130 19.67 -11.97 16.34
N LYS A 131 20.06 -11.59 17.56
CA LYS A 131 20.28 -10.20 17.94
C LYS A 131 21.38 -9.55 17.09
N SER A 132 22.54 -10.20 16.92
CA SER A 132 23.62 -9.63 16.11
C SER A 132 23.23 -9.45 14.64
N ALA A 133 22.55 -10.43 14.03
CA ALA A 133 22.04 -10.32 12.65
C ALA A 133 21.04 -9.17 12.50
N MET A 134 20.14 -8.98 13.47
CA MET A 134 19.14 -7.91 13.46
C MET A 134 19.78 -6.51 13.54
N TYR A 135 20.78 -6.32 14.43
CA TYR A 135 21.52 -5.06 14.51
C TYR A 135 22.38 -4.80 13.27
N LEU A 136 23.03 -5.83 12.72
CA LEU A 136 23.79 -5.74 11.46
C LEU A 136 22.90 -5.33 10.27
N ASN A 137 21.68 -5.87 10.19
CA ASN A 137 20.75 -5.47 9.14
C ASN A 137 20.21 -4.05 9.33
N ARG A 138 20.02 -3.58 10.58
CA ARG A 138 19.65 -2.17 10.85
C ARG A 138 20.75 -1.17 10.45
N ALA A 139 22.01 -1.52 10.69
CA ALA A 139 23.15 -0.67 10.32
C ALA A 139 23.28 -0.44 8.79
N LYS A 140 22.76 -1.38 7.97
CA LYS A 140 22.76 -1.26 6.50
C LYS A 140 21.75 -0.25 5.95
N PHE A 141 20.76 0.17 6.74
CA PHE A 141 19.72 1.13 6.33
C PHE A 141 19.91 2.54 6.92
N VAL A 142 20.96 2.77 7.71
CA VAL A 142 21.34 4.11 8.15
C VAL A 142 22.05 4.80 6.98
N VAL A 143 21.35 5.76 6.37
CA VAL A 143 21.90 6.67 5.36
C VAL A 143 23.13 7.37 5.96
N LYS A 144 24.30 7.23 5.33
CA LYS A 144 25.46 8.08 5.63
C LYS A 144 25.08 9.53 5.33
N THR A 145 24.97 10.35 6.37
CA THR A 145 24.87 11.81 6.23
C THR A 145 26.19 12.34 5.66
N PRO A 146 26.18 13.24 4.67
CA PRO A 146 27.42 13.87 4.20
C PRO A 146 27.99 14.81 5.27
N GLU A 147 29.32 14.82 5.40
CA GLU A 147 30.04 15.66 6.36
C GLU A 147 29.90 17.15 6.00
N PRO A 148 29.77 18.04 7.01
CA PRO A 148 29.71 19.48 6.78
C PRO A 148 31.08 20.04 6.35
N ILE A 149 31.03 20.98 5.41
CA ILE A 149 32.17 21.74 4.84
C ILE A 149 32.84 22.59 5.91
#